data_AF-I2QB42-F1
#
_entry.id   AF-I2QB42-F1
#
_cell.length_a   1.000
_cell.length_b   1.000
_cell.length_c   1.000
_cell.angle_alpha   90.00
_cell.angle_beta   90.00
_cell.angle_gamma   90.00
#
_symmetry.space_group_name_H-M   'P 1'
#
loop_
_entity.id
_entity.type
_entity.pdbx_description
1 polymer ?
#
loop_
_entity_poly.entity_id
_entity_poly.type
_entity_poly.pdbx_seq_one_letter_code
_entity_poly.pdbx_strand_id
1 'polypeptide(L)' 'MSVQAMMATILQNQLTSRGVHSLTHSDCAEIVEHLIEKLTELELSLAREVANNQKLQ' A
#
# COMPACT_ATOMS: atom_id res chain seq x y z
N MET A 1 -14.37 -1.15 10.40
CA MET A 1 -13.75 -0.44 9.26
C MET A 1 -12.33 -0.99 9.13
N SER A 2 -11.98 -1.64 8.01
CA SER A 2 -10.63 -2.20 7.83
C SER A 2 -9.63 -1.10 7.48
N VAL A 3 -8.34 -1.34 7.75
CA VAL A 3 -7.25 -0.41 7.38
C VAL A 3 -7.25 -0.17 5.86
N GLN A 4 -7.45 -1.22 5.06
CA GLN A 4 -7.56 -1.10 3.59
C GLN A 4 -8.71 -0.18 3.16
N ALA A 5 -9.90 -0.32 3.76
CA ALA A 5 -11.04 0.56 3.46
C ALA A 5 -10.76 2.02 3.84
N MET A 6 -10.08 2.24 4.98
CA MET A 6 -9.66 3.57 5.41
C MET A 6 -8.67 4.19 4.41
N MET A 7 -7.67 3.43 3.98
CA MET A 7 -6.70 3.87 2.98
C MET A 7 -7.35 4.17 1.62
N ALA A 8 -8.29 3.35 1.17
CA ALA A 8 -9.03 3.55 -0.08
C ALA A 8 -9.86 4.84 -0.02
N THR A 9 -10.53 5.09 1.11
CA THR A 9 -11.28 6.34 1.34
C THR A 9 -10.35 7.56 1.33
N ILE A 10 -9.18 7.48 1.98
CA ILE A 10 -8.19 8.55 1.96
C ILE A 10 -7.73 8.82 0.52
N LEU A 11 -7.37 7.78 -0.22
CA LEU A 11 -6.93 7.88 -1.61
C LEU A 11 -7.99 8.55 -2.48
N GLN A 12 -9.24 8.10 -2.40
CA GLN A 12 -10.35 8.65 -3.17
C GLN A 12 -10.57 10.14 -2.86
N ASN A 13 -10.53 10.53 -1.58
CA ASN A 13 -10.67 11.93 -1.17
C ASN A 13 -9.53 12.80 -1.70
N GLN A 14 -8.30 12.29 -1.70
CA GLN A 14 -7.12 12.99 -2.22
C GLN A 14 -7.16 13.14 -3.75
N LEU A 15 -7.65 12.14 -4.47
CA LEU A 15 -7.81 12.21 -5.93
C LEU A 15 -8.92 13.19 -6.31
N THR A 16 -10.05 13.11 -5.61
CA THR A 16 -11.21 14.01 -5.79
C THR A 16 -10.81 15.46 -5.55
N SER A 17 -10.05 15.77 -4.49
CA SER A 17 -9.60 17.13 -4.19
C SER A 17 -8.63 17.70 -5.23
N ARG A 18 -8.00 16.84 -6.04
CA ARG A 18 -7.12 17.21 -7.16
C ARG A 18 -7.85 17.22 -8.51
N GLY A 19 -9.17 17.07 -8.52
CA GLY A 19 -10.00 17.08 -9.73
C GLY A 19 -10.09 15.75 -10.47
N VAL A 20 -9.60 14.65 -9.88
CA VAL A 20 -9.72 13.30 -10.45
C VAL A 20 -10.99 12.67 -9.90
N HIS A 21 -12.05 12.69 -10.69
CA HIS A 21 -13.37 12.15 -10.33
C HIS A 21 -13.73 10.86 -11.06
N SER A 22 -12.89 10.40 -11.99
CA SER A 22 -13.14 9.20 -12.80
C SER A 22 -12.93 7.89 -12.04
N LEU A 23 -12.18 7.92 -10.93
CA LEU A 23 -11.86 6.74 -10.14
C LEU A 23 -12.90 6.53 -9.03
N THR A 24 -13.50 5.35 -9.05
CA THR A 24 -14.45 4.89 -8.04
C THR A 24 -13.73 4.45 -6.77
N HIS A 25 -14.51 4.20 -5.71
CA HIS A 25 -13.97 3.62 -4.49
C HIS A 25 -13.39 2.22 -4.74
N SER A 26 -13.94 1.45 -5.69
CA SER A 26 -13.41 0.13 -6.06
C SER A 26 -12.03 0.24 -6.67
N ASP A 27 -11.85 1.18 -7.61
CA ASP A 27 -10.54 1.44 -8.23
C ASP A 27 -9.51 1.87 -7.17
N CYS A 28 -9.91 2.71 -6.21
CA CYS A 28 -9.04 3.10 -5.10
C CYS A 28 -8.71 1.93 -4.17
N ALA A 29 -9.65 1.00 -3.96
CA ALA A 29 -9.43 -0.19 -3.14
C ALA A 29 -8.44 -1.15 -3.80
N GLU A 30 -8.54 -1.37 -5.10
CA GLU A 30 -7.59 -2.16 -5.88
C GLU A 30 -6.18 -1.55 -5.83
N ILE A 31 -6.06 -0.23 -6.03
CA ILE A 31 -4.76 0.47 -5.91
C ILE A 31 -4.14 0.25 -4.53
N VAL A 32 -4.94 0.36 -3.47
CA VAL A 32 -4.47 0.17 -2.09
C VAL A 32 -4.04 -1.27 -1.84
N GLU A 33 -4.77 -2.26 -2.36
CA GLU A 33 -4.38 -3.67 -2.27
C GLU A 33 -3.01 -3.92 -2.87
N HIS A 34 -2.77 -3.44 -4.09
CA HIS A 34 -1.47 -3.55 -4.76
C HIS A 34 -0.34 -2.86 -3.98
N LEU A 35 -0.63 -1.74 -3.32
CA LEU A 35 0.35 -1.04 -2.47
C LEU A 35 0.70 -1.86 -1.22
N ILE A 36 -0.29 -2.47 -0.56
CA ILE A 36 -0.08 -3.32 0.61
C ILE A 36 0.75 -4.55 0.25
N GLU A 37 0.47 -5.18 -0.88
CA GLU A 37 1.25 -6.32 -1.38
C GLU A 37 2.73 -5.93 -1.58
N LYS A 38 2.98 -4.83 -2.31
CA LYS A 38 4.34 -4.32 -2.54
C LYS A 38 5.07 -3.95 -1.25
N LEU A 39 4.39 -3.35 -0.28
CA LEU A 39 4.97 -3.05 1.03
C LEU A 39 5.34 -4.32 1.77
N THR A 40 4.47 -5.33 1.75
CA THR A 40 4.73 -6.64 2.36
C THR A 40 5.94 -7.33 1.72
N GLU A 41 6.03 -7.30 0.39
CA GLU A 41 7.19 -7.83 -0.34
C GLU A 41 8.50 -7.11 0.02
N LEU A 42 8.43 -5.79 0.18
CA LEU A 42 9.57 -4.96 0.57
C LEU A 42 10.02 -5.29 2.01
N GLU A 43 9.09 -5.36 2.95
CA GLU A 43 9.36 -5.72 4.35
C GLU A 43 10.01 -7.11 4.45
N LEU A 44 9.49 -8.10 3.70
CA LEU A 44 10.07 -9.44 3.64
C LEU A 44 11.47 -9.44 3.03
N SER A 45 11.69 -8.64 1.98
CA SER A 45 13.01 -8.52 1.35
C SER A 45 14.03 -7.90 2.29
N LEU A 46 13.64 -6.84 3.00
CA LEU A 46 14.48 -6.19 3.99
C LEU A 46 14.78 -7.12 5.18
N ALA A 47 13.78 -7.84 5.68
CA ALA A 47 13.97 -8.81 6.76
C ALA A 47 14.99 -9.90 6.38
N ARG A 48 14.92 -10.40 5.13
CA ARG A 48 15.91 -11.36 4.60
C ARG A 48 17.31 -10.77 4.54
N GLU A 49 17.45 -9.53 4.08
CA GLU A 49 18.74 -8.85 4.00
C GLU A 49 19.36 -8.63 5.39
N VAL A 50 18.58 -8.17 6.36
CA VAL A 50 19.02 -8.00 7.75
C VAL A 50 19.46 -9.35 8.34
N ALA A 51 18.67 -10.41 8.15
CA ALA A 51 19.02 -11.75 8.63
C ALA A 51 20.29 -12.31 7.98
N ASN A 52 20.54 -12.00 6.70
CA ASN A 52 21.77 -12.39 6.01
C ASN A 52 22.99 -11.63 6.53
N ASN A 53 22.84 -10.32 6.79
CA ASN A 53 23.91 -9.49 7.34
C ASN A 53 24.29 -9.88 8.78
N GLN A 54 23.32 -10.35 9.59
CA GLN A 54 23.58 -10.85 10.94
C GLN A 54 24.32 -12.20 10.99
N LYS A 55 24.27 -13.02 9.93
CA LYS A 55 24.98 -14.31 9.86
C LYS A 55 26.45 -14.18 9.45
N LEU A 56 26.86 -13.01 8.97
CA LEU A 56 28.22 -12.72 8.52
C LEU A 56 29.06 -11.97 9.57
N GLN A 57 28.47 -11.65 10.73
CA GLN A 57 29.14 -11.13 11.94
C GLN A 57 29.35 -12.25 12.94
#